data_AF-A0A920GJ02-F1
#
_entry.id   AF-A0A920GJ02-F1
#
_cell.length_a   1.000
_cell.length_b   1.000
_cell.length_c   1.000
_cell.angle_alpha   90.00
_cell.angle_beta   90.00
_cell.angle_gamma   90.00
#
_symmetry.space_group_name_H-M   'P 1'
#
loop_
_entity.id
_entity.type
_entity.pdbx_description
1 polymer ?
#
loop_
_entity_poly.entity_id
_entity_poly.type
_entity_poly.pdbx_seq_one_letter_code
_entity_poly.pdbx_strand_id
1 'polypeptide(L)'
;MLVPEEYGGSGLGYHEYVAMVQEISKVDPSIGLSIAAHNSLCTNHILKFGSESQKSRWLPKLASGEWIGAWGLTEHNTGSDAGGMNSTAVQDKNHWVLNGTKNFITHGISADVAVVIFRTGEKGDSHGMTAFVIERGTPGFSSGKKEDKLGMRASETAELIFDQCMFLTKTDLENWEKVLSIL
;
A
#
# COMPACT_ATOMS: atom_id res chain seq x y z
N MET A 1 2.76 13.41 7.06
CA MET A 1 3.95 14.15 7.58
C MET A 1 4.91 14.55 6.46
N LEU A 2 5.42 13.58 5.69
CA LEU A 2 6.41 13.84 4.62
C LEU A 2 5.82 14.51 3.36
N VAL A 3 4.49 14.51 3.24
CA VAL A 3 3.77 15.07 2.10
C VAL A 3 3.96 16.60 2.05
N PRO A 4 4.33 17.18 0.89
CA PRO A 4 4.42 18.63 0.71
C PRO A 4 3.11 19.36 0.98
N GLU A 5 3.21 20.65 1.32
CA GLU A 5 2.04 21.51 1.61
C GLU A 5 1.09 21.65 0.39
N GLU A 6 1.61 21.58 -0.84
CA GLU A 6 0.81 21.65 -2.06
C GLU A 6 -0.23 20.51 -2.17
N TYR A 7 0.04 19.37 -1.54
CA TYR A 7 -0.90 18.26 -1.41
C TYR A 7 -1.54 18.20 -0.01
N GLY A 8 -1.53 19.30 0.75
CA GLY A 8 -2.16 19.39 2.07
C GLY A 8 -1.40 18.68 3.20
N GLY A 9 -0.12 18.34 3.00
CA GLY A 9 0.73 17.80 4.06
C GLY A 9 1.47 18.86 4.86
N SER A 10 2.26 18.41 5.83
CA SER A 10 3.02 19.29 6.72
C SER A 10 4.41 19.69 6.17
N GLY A 11 4.83 19.13 5.02
CA GLY A 11 6.12 19.44 4.40
C GLY A 11 7.36 19.09 5.25
N LEU A 12 7.22 18.21 6.25
CA LEU A 12 8.30 17.89 7.19
C LEU A 12 9.32 16.93 6.57
N GLY A 13 10.55 16.98 7.09
CA GLY A 13 11.63 16.08 6.73
C GLY A 13 11.60 14.76 7.49
N TYR A 14 12.54 13.87 7.12
CA TYR A 14 12.70 12.57 7.77
C TYR A 14 13.15 12.68 9.23
N HIS A 15 13.88 13.74 9.60
CA HIS A 15 14.31 13.94 10.99
C HIS A 15 13.12 14.18 11.92
N GLU A 16 12.20 15.07 11.53
CA GLU A 16 10.98 15.36 12.30
C GLU A 16 10.04 14.15 12.33
N TYR A 17 9.91 13.46 11.19
CA TYR A 17 9.14 12.23 11.10
C TYR A 17 9.66 11.14 12.07
N VAL A 18 10.97 10.87 12.07
CA VAL A 18 11.57 9.88 12.97
C VAL A 18 11.38 10.28 14.44
N ALA A 19 11.59 11.55 14.77
CA ALA A 19 11.37 12.06 16.12
C ALA A 19 9.91 11.84 16.57
N MET A 20 8.93 12.13 15.71
CA MET A 20 7.52 11.87 16.02
C MET A 20 7.22 10.39 16.26
N VAL A 21 7.71 9.50 15.41
CA VAL A 21 7.54 8.05 15.62
C VAL A 21 8.16 7.62 16.94
N GLN A 22 9.35 8.12 17.29
CA GLN A 22 10.01 7.83 18.56
C GLN A 22 9.20 8.31 19.77
N GLU A 23 8.74 9.56 19.77
CA GLU A 23 8.00 10.12 20.91
C GLU A 23 6.65 9.45 21.12
N ILE A 24 5.89 9.18 20.05
CA ILE A 24 4.61 8.44 20.16
C ILE A 24 4.85 7.01 20.65
N SER A 25 5.91 6.34 20.17
CA SER A 25 6.19 4.96 20.53
C SER A 25 6.60 4.77 21.99
N LYS A 26 7.06 5.82 22.69
CA LYS A 26 7.31 5.77 24.15
C LYS A 26 6.02 5.56 24.94
N VAL A 27 4.88 5.98 24.40
CA VAL A 27 3.57 5.86 25.04
C VAL A 27 2.82 4.63 24.51
N ASP A 28 2.65 4.53 23.19
CA ASP A 28 2.07 3.35 22.55
C ASP A 28 2.83 3.01 21.25
N PRO A 29 3.68 1.97 21.26
CA PRO A 29 4.42 1.57 20.08
C PRO A 29 3.53 0.99 18.97
N SER A 30 2.29 0.57 19.27
CA SER A 30 1.33 0.13 18.25
C SER A 30 0.89 1.31 17.39
N ILE A 31 0.65 2.47 18.00
CA ILE A 31 0.29 3.70 17.27
C ILE A 31 1.52 4.25 16.55
N GLY A 32 2.71 4.17 17.15
CA GLY A 32 3.96 4.49 16.48
C GLY A 32 4.16 3.67 15.18
N LEU A 33 3.91 2.36 15.24
CA LEU A 33 3.93 1.46 14.07
C LEU A 33 2.88 1.87 13.03
N SER A 34 1.67 2.20 13.45
CA SER A 34 0.58 2.66 12.57
C SER A 34 0.99 3.93 11.80
N ILE A 35 1.49 4.95 12.50
CA ILE A 35 2.00 6.18 11.90
C ILE A 35 3.11 5.88 10.89
N ALA A 36 4.02 4.96 11.25
CA ALA A 36 5.14 4.61 10.39
C ALA A 36 4.71 3.88 9.12
N ALA A 37 3.79 2.91 9.24
CA ALA A 37 3.24 2.17 8.11
C ALA A 37 2.49 3.09 7.14
N HIS A 38 1.63 3.97 7.66
CA HIS A 38 0.89 4.92 6.84
C HIS A 38 1.82 5.90 6.13
N ASN A 39 2.72 6.59 6.85
CA ASN A 39 3.57 7.63 6.27
C ASN A 39 4.66 7.06 5.35
N SER A 40 5.48 6.11 5.82
CA SER A 40 6.67 5.66 5.09
C SER A 40 6.39 4.64 4.01
N LEU A 41 5.38 3.79 4.18
CA LEU A 41 5.13 2.69 3.24
C LEU A 41 4.09 3.10 2.19
N CYS A 42 2.85 3.40 2.60
CA CYS A 42 1.81 3.71 1.64
C CYS A 42 1.97 5.12 1.04
N THR A 43 1.85 6.15 1.89
CA THR A 43 1.79 7.55 1.45
C THR A 43 3.09 7.97 0.75
N ASN A 44 4.25 7.62 1.31
CA ASN A 44 5.53 7.99 0.70
C ASN A 44 5.84 7.21 -0.60
N HIS A 45 5.30 6.00 -0.79
CA HIS A 45 5.44 5.29 -2.07
C HIS A 45 4.64 6.02 -3.17
N ILE A 46 3.41 6.44 -2.88
CA ILE A 46 2.61 7.28 -3.79
C ILE A 46 3.31 8.62 -4.05
N LEU A 47 3.82 9.28 -3.00
CA LEU A 47 4.52 10.56 -3.14
C LEU A 47 5.76 10.46 -4.05
N LYS A 48 6.56 9.40 -3.88
CA LYS A 48 7.84 9.27 -4.59
C LYS A 48 7.67 8.82 -6.03
N PHE A 49 6.66 8.00 -6.30
CA PHE A 49 6.58 7.26 -7.56
C PHE A 49 5.29 7.51 -8.34
N GLY A 50 4.24 7.97 -7.67
CA GLY A 50 2.99 8.32 -8.31
C GLY A 50 3.16 9.42 -9.35
N SER A 51 2.29 9.42 -10.36
CA SER A 51 2.15 10.56 -11.26
C SER A 51 1.45 11.73 -10.59
N GLU A 52 1.47 12.91 -11.21
CA GLU A 52 0.82 14.10 -10.63
C GLU A 52 -0.69 13.92 -10.43
N SER A 53 -1.35 13.20 -11.33
CA SER A 53 -2.78 12.87 -11.18
C SER A 53 -3.04 11.95 -9.99
N GLN A 54 -2.20 10.93 -9.80
CA GLN A 54 -2.27 9.99 -8.68
C GLN A 54 -1.98 10.68 -7.34
N LYS A 55 -0.94 11.53 -7.30
CA LYS A 55 -0.59 12.32 -6.13
C LYS A 55 -1.73 13.25 -5.72
N SER A 56 -2.27 14.02 -6.66
CA SER A 56 -3.38 14.94 -6.42
C SER A 56 -4.65 14.24 -5.92
N ARG A 57 -4.87 12.99 -6.35
CA ARG A 57 -6.02 12.18 -5.93
C ARG A 57 -5.89 11.68 -4.49
N TRP A 58 -4.75 11.11 -4.13
CA TRP A 58 -4.61 10.34 -2.88
C TRP A 58 -3.89 11.10 -1.77
N LEU A 59 -2.87 11.89 -2.09
CA LEU A 59 -2.04 12.52 -1.07
C LEU A 59 -2.80 13.48 -0.15
N PRO A 60 -3.77 14.30 -0.62
CA PRO A 60 -4.53 15.17 0.28
C PRO A 60 -5.33 14.41 1.34
N LYS A 61 -5.96 13.29 0.97
CA LYS A 61 -6.75 12.46 1.90
C LYS A 61 -5.85 11.70 2.88
N LEU A 62 -4.71 11.21 2.39
CA LEU A 62 -3.72 10.54 3.22
C LEU A 62 -3.03 11.53 4.18
N ALA A 63 -2.69 12.73 3.71
CA ALA A 63 -1.98 13.73 4.49
C ALA A 63 -2.83 14.32 5.63
N SER A 64 -4.13 14.52 5.39
CA SER A 64 -5.09 14.97 6.39
C SER A 64 -5.48 13.89 7.41
N GLY A 65 -5.21 12.61 7.10
CA GLY A 65 -5.65 11.48 7.90
C GLY A 65 -7.13 11.12 7.71
N GLU A 66 -7.82 11.72 6.73
CA GLU A 66 -9.16 11.28 6.31
C GLU A 66 -9.11 9.82 5.85
N TRP A 67 -8.05 9.45 5.12
CA TRP A 67 -7.80 8.09 4.66
C TRP A 67 -6.57 7.48 5.31
N ILE A 68 -6.64 6.18 5.60
CA ILE A 68 -5.53 5.36 6.07
C ILE A 68 -4.97 4.52 4.93
N GLY A 69 -3.66 4.34 4.95
CA GLY A 69 -2.89 3.67 3.90
C GLY A 69 -2.27 2.37 4.39
N ALA A 70 -2.35 1.33 3.56
CA ALA A 70 -1.68 0.04 3.77
C ALA A 70 -0.61 -0.22 2.69
N TRP A 71 0.32 -1.14 2.98
CA TRP A 71 1.34 -1.57 2.03
C TRP A 71 1.54 -3.08 2.08
N GLY A 72 1.37 -3.77 0.95
CA GLY A 72 1.31 -5.23 0.85
C GLY A 72 2.36 -5.84 -0.06
N LEU A 73 3.33 -6.55 0.53
CA LEU A 73 4.36 -7.31 -0.19
C LEU A 73 4.41 -8.77 0.26
N THR A 74 4.55 -8.99 1.56
CA THR A 74 4.72 -10.29 2.19
C THR A 74 3.56 -11.23 1.89
N GLU A 75 3.84 -12.52 1.73
CA GLU A 75 2.86 -13.60 1.57
C GLU A 75 3.19 -14.74 2.54
N HIS A 76 2.27 -15.69 2.74
CA HIS A 76 2.47 -16.82 3.66
C HIS A 76 3.77 -17.59 3.39
N ASN A 77 4.12 -17.76 2.11
CA ASN A 77 5.32 -18.51 1.69
C ASN A 77 6.54 -17.62 1.43
N THR A 78 6.40 -16.28 1.48
CA THR A 78 7.45 -15.34 1.08
C THR A 78 7.48 -14.11 1.98
N GLY A 79 8.50 -14.04 2.84
CA GLY A 79 8.82 -12.87 3.66
C GLY A 79 10.17 -12.28 3.29
N SER A 80 11.25 -12.91 3.76
CA SER A 80 12.62 -12.51 3.42
C SER A 80 12.95 -12.74 1.93
N ASP A 81 12.42 -13.81 1.33
CA ASP A 81 12.47 -14.06 -0.11
C ASP A 81 11.28 -13.39 -0.81
N ALA A 82 11.26 -12.05 -0.83
CA ALA A 82 10.15 -11.29 -1.40
C ALA A 82 9.95 -11.51 -2.90
N GLY A 83 11.02 -11.85 -3.65
CA GLY A 83 10.97 -12.10 -5.09
C GLY A 83 10.29 -13.42 -5.48
N GLY A 84 10.17 -14.37 -4.53
CA GLY A 84 9.54 -15.67 -4.75
C GLY A 84 8.00 -15.65 -4.76
N MET A 85 7.37 -14.47 -4.75
CA MET A 85 5.93 -14.29 -4.52
C MET A 85 5.05 -15.07 -5.52
N ASN A 86 3.88 -15.51 -5.07
CA ASN A 86 2.93 -16.26 -5.90
C ASN A 86 1.83 -15.38 -6.47
N SER A 87 1.48 -14.27 -5.80
CA SER A 87 0.39 -13.40 -6.25
C SER A 87 0.70 -12.81 -7.63
N THR A 88 -0.26 -12.89 -8.55
CA THR A 88 -0.11 -12.49 -9.95
C THR A 88 -1.05 -11.36 -10.32
N ALA A 89 -0.54 -10.41 -11.11
CA ALA A 89 -1.34 -9.46 -11.86
C ALA A 89 -1.18 -9.79 -13.35
N VAL A 90 -2.28 -10.18 -14.01
CA VAL A 90 -2.28 -10.50 -15.44
C VAL A 90 -2.99 -9.39 -16.20
N GLN A 91 -2.35 -8.85 -17.24
CA GLN A 91 -2.95 -7.82 -18.08
C GLN A 91 -3.95 -8.46 -19.05
N ASP A 92 -5.19 -7.98 -19.04
CA ASP A 92 -6.19 -8.29 -20.06
C ASP A 92 -6.69 -6.98 -20.69
N LYS A 93 -6.25 -6.71 -21.93
CA LYS A 93 -6.58 -5.50 -22.69
C LYS A 93 -6.32 -4.21 -21.89
N ASN A 94 -7.38 -3.59 -21.39
CA ASN A 94 -7.39 -2.31 -20.66
C ASN A 94 -7.58 -2.48 -19.14
N HIS A 95 -7.33 -3.66 -18.59
CA HIS A 95 -7.33 -3.89 -17.14
C HIS A 95 -6.28 -4.91 -16.72
N TRP A 96 -6.01 -4.95 -15.42
CA TRP A 96 -5.29 -6.02 -14.75
C TRP A 96 -6.26 -6.84 -13.92
N VAL A 97 -6.01 -8.14 -13.86
CA VAL A 97 -6.68 -9.06 -12.95
C VAL A 97 -5.66 -9.52 -11.92
N LEU A 98 -5.89 -9.14 -10.66
CA LEU A 98 -5.01 -9.48 -9.53
C LEU A 98 -5.59 -10.67 -8.77
N ASN A 99 -4.72 -11.66 -8.53
CA ASN A 99 -5.02 -12.86 -7.75
C ASN A 99 -3.92 -13.16 -6.76
N GLY A 100 -4.29 -13.34 -5.49
CA GLY A 100 -3.40 -13.75 -4.42
C GLY A 100 -3.70 -13.07 -3.10
N THR A 101 -2.85 -13.33 -2.11
CA THR A 101 -3.02 -12.87 -0.74
C THR A 101 -1.72 -12.28 -0.22
N LYS A 102 -1.81 -11.08 0.37
CA LYS A 102 -0.71 -10.47 1.11
C LYS A 102 -0.93 -10.67 2.60
N ASN A 103 0.09 -11.12 3.30
CA ASN A 103 0.04 -11.54 4.70
C ASN A 103 0.74 -10.53 5.61
N PHE A 104 0.29 -10.44 6.85
CA PHE A 104 0.86 -9.55 7.87
C PHE A 104 0.81 -8.06 7.53
N ILE A 105 -0.30 -7.60 6.94
CA ILE A 105 -0.43 -6.22 6.49
C ILE A 105 -0.99 -5.35 7.61
N THR A 106 -0.18 -4.41 8.09
CA THR A 106 -0.64 -3.32 8.95
C THR A 106 -1.65 -2.46 8.19
N HIS A 107 -2.75 -2.11 8.84
CA HIS A 107 -3.91 -1.48 8.22
C HIS A 107 -4.66 -2.37 7.20
N GLY A 108 -4.46 -3.70 7.29
CA GLY A 108 -5.08 -4.67 6.40
C GLY A 108 -6.61 -4.60 6.32
N ILE A 109 -7.28 -4.20 7.41
CA ILE A 109 -8.73 -4.03 7.49
C ILE A 109 -9.12 -2.55 7.37
N SER A 110 -8.38 -1.67 8.07
CA SER A 110 -8.76 -0.28 8.25
C SER A 110 -8.39 0.65 7.10
N ALA A 111 -7.43 0.27 6.24
CA ALA A 111 -6.99 1.14 5.16
C ALA A 111 -8.07 1.36 4.09
N ASP A 112 -8.14 2.59 3.60
CA ASP A 112 -8.95 3.03 2.46
C ASP A 112 -8.23 2.81 1.13
N VAL A 113 -6.90 2.77 1.16
CA VAL A 113 -6.06 2.51 -0.03
C VAL A 113 -4.85 1.67 0.35
N ALA A 114 -4.49 0.74 -0.54
CA ALA A 114 -3.32 -0.12 -0.38
C ALA A 114 -2.39 0.00 -1.58
N VAL A 115 -1.10 0.16 -1.31
CA VAL A 115 -0.06 -0.08 -2.31
C VAL A 115 0.33 -1.55 -2.20
N VAL A 116 0.16 -2.33 -3.27
CA VAL A 116 0.44 -3.78 -3.25
C VAL A 116 1.35 -4.19 -4.39
N ILE A 117 2.28 -5.10 -4.08
CA ILE A 117 3.26 -5.60 -5.06
C ILE A 117 2.79 -6.94 -5.60
N PHE A 118 2.64 -7.06 -6.91
CA PHE A 118 2.22 -8.27 -7.57
C PHE A 118 3.20 -8.64 -8.68
N ARG A 119 3.34 -9.95 -8.91
CA ARG A 119 4.13 -10.47 -10.02
C ARG A 119 3.38 -10.27 -11.33
N THR A 120 4.03 -9.62 -12.29
CA THR A 120 3.54 -9.39 -13.66
C THR A 120 4.34 -10.17 -14.70
N GLY A 121 5.52 -10.68 -14.33
CA GLY A 121 6.39 -11.52 -15.16
C GLY A 121 6.55 -12.95 -14.63
N GLU A 122 7.68 -13.57 -14.97
CA GLU A 122 8.02 -14.93 -14.55
C GLU A 122 8.36 -15.02 -13.06
N LYS A 123 8.15 -16.19 -12.45
CA LYS A 123 8.45 -16.39 -11.03
C LYS A 123 9.96 -16.31 -10.80
N GLY A 124 10.38 -15.50 -9.83
CA GLY A 124 11.79 -15.32 -9.48
C GLY A 124 12.55 -14.32 -10.36
N ASP A 125 11.90 -13.70 -11.35
CA ASP A 125 12.48 -12.56 -12.06
C ASP A 125 12.39 -11.30 -11.19
N SER A 126 13.54 -10.69 -10.88
CA SER A 126 13.63 -9.48 -10.07
C SER A 126 12.94 -8.26 -10.71
N HIS A 127 12.74 -8.27 -12.03
CA HIS A 127 12.04 -7.22 -12.78
C HIS A 127 10.58 -7.59 -13.08
N GLY A 128 10.15 -8.80 -12.69
CA GLY A 128 8.82 -9.34 -12.96
C GLY A 128 7.76 -8.89 -11.95
N MET A 129 7.96 -7.77 -11.26
CA MET A 129 7.10 -7.28 -10.18
C MET A 129 6.62 -5.86 -10.44
N THR A 130 5.46 -5.53 -9.89
CA THR A 130 4.81 -4.25 -10.16
C THR A 130 3.98 -3.82 -8.96
N ALA A 131 4.02 -2.52 -8.66
CA ALA A 131 3.23 -1.92 -7.61
C ALA A 131 1.89 -1.39 -8.16
N PHE A 132 0.83 -1.69 -7.44
CA PHE A 132 -0.54 -1.25 -7.74
C PHE A 132 -1.07 -0.46 -6.55
N VAL A 133 -1.77 0.64 -6.82
CA VAL A 133 -2.48 1.42 -5.78
C VAL A 133 -3.97 1.13 -5.91
N ILE A 134 -4.54 0.46 -4.91
CA ILE A 134 -5.91 -0.10 -4.98
C ILE A 134 -6.72 0.43 -3.81
N GLU A 135 -7.85 1.06 -4.15
CA GLU A 135 -8.80 1.57 -3.16
C GLU A 135 -9.66 0.42 -2.59
N ARG A 136 -9.96 0.50 -1.30
CA ARG A 136 -10.92 -0.38 -0.63
C ARG A 136 -12.28 -0.28 -1.32
N GLY A 137 -12.95 -1.42 -1.48
CA GLY A 137 -14.23 -1.51 -2.20
C GLY A 137 -14.08 -1.84 -3.69
N THR A 138 -12.85 -1.88 -4.22
CA THR A 138 -12.59 -2.48 -5.54
C THR A 138 -13.11 -3.93 -5.54
N PRO A 139 -13.97 -4.35 -6.50
CA PRO A 139 -14.47 -5.71 -6.55
C PRO A 139 -13.32 -6.73 -6.61
N GLY A 140 -13.42 -7.78 -5.79
CA GLY A 140 -12.37 -8.79 -5.65
C GLY A 140 -11.28 -8.42 -4.63
N PHE A 141 -11.26 -7.20 -4.09
CA PHE A 141 -10.37 -6.81 -3.00
C PHE A 141 -11.08 -6.85 -1.64
N SER A 142 -10.60 -7.69 -0.73
CA SER A 142 -11.12 -7.83 0.64
C SER A 142 -9.99 -7.98 1.67
N SER A 143 -10.34 -8.06 2.95
CA SER A 143 -9.40 -8.30 4.04
C SER A 143 -9.70 -9.62 4.75
N GLY A 144 -8.64 -10.23 5.29
CA GLY A 144 -8.76 -11.37 6.19
C GLY A 144 -9.18 -10.95 7.60
N LYS A 145 -9.11 -11.92 8.52
CA LYS A 145 -9.35 -11.64 9.96
C LYS A 145 -8.16 -10.88 10.56
N LYS A 146 -8.42 -10.12 11.62
CA LYS A 146 -7.37 -9.50 12.42
C LYS A 146 -6.53 -10.59 13.10
N GLU A 147 -5.22 -10.52 12.95
CA GLU A 147 -4.25 -11.39 13.62
C GLU A 147 -4.24 -11.18 15.14
N ASP A 148 -4.24 -12.27 15.91
CA ASP A 148 -4.02 -12.23 17.36
C ASP A 148 -2.52 -12.33 17.65
N LYS A 149 -1.91 -11.16 17.88
CA LYS A 149 -0.47 -10.99 18.02
C LYS A 149 -0.04 -10.94 19.47
N LEU A 150 1.19 -11.38 19.75
CA LEU A 150 1.84 -11.23 21.06
C LEU A 150 1.88 -9.77 21.55
N GLY A 151 2.18 -8.83 20.65
CA GLY A 151 2.30 -7.39 20.92
C GLY A 151 1.75 -6.56 19.76
N MET A 152 1.88 -5.23 19.86
CA MET A 152 1.34 -4.28 18.86
C MET A 152 -0.16 -4.51 18.59
N ARG A 153 -0.93 -4.84 19.62
CA ARG A 153 -2.30 -5.37 19.49
C ARG A 153 -3.32 -4.30 19.06
N ALA A 154 -3.03 -3.03 19.32
CA ALA A 154 -3.84 -1.90 18.87
C ALA A 154 -3.64 -1.63 17.36
N SER A 155 -2.44 -1.87 16.83
CA SER A 155 -2.18 -1.87 15.38
C SER A 155 -2.82 -3.10 14.79
N GLU A 156 -3.87 -2.95 13.98
CA GLU A 156 -4.46 -4.10 13.35
C GLU A 156 -3.55 -4.61 12.22
N THR A 157 -3.48 -5.93 12.12
CA THR A 157 -2.71 -6.64 11.10
C THR A 157 -3.62 -7.70 10.55
N ALA A 158 -3.72 -7.80 9.24
CA ALA A 158 -4.58 -8.78 8.57
C ALA A 158 -4.04 -9.11 7.19
N GLU A 159 -4.67 -10.08 6.53
CA GLU A 159 -4.45 -10.34 5.12
C GLU A 159 -5.11 -9.26 4.24
N LEU A 160 -4.51 -8.98 3.09
CA LEU A 160 -5.18 -8.39 1.94
C LEU A 160 -5.42 -9.48 0.92
N ILE A 161 -6.68 -9.72 0.56
CA ILE A 161 -7.10 -10.83 -0.32
C ILE A 161 -7.58 -10.23 -1.64
N PHE A 162 -7.03 -10.73 -2.74
CA PHE A 162 -7.37 -10.35 -4.10
C PHE A 162 -7.83 -11.60 -4.86
N ASP A 163 -9.11 -11.66 -5.17
CA ASP A 163 -9.73 -12.74 -5.93
C ASP A 163 -10.44 -12.14 -7.14
N GLN A 164 -9.87 -12.37 -8.33
CA GLN A 164 -10.31 -11.77 -9.58
C GLN A 164 -10.48 -10.24 -9.48
N CYS A 165 -9.58 -9.60 -8.73
CA CYS A 165 -9.64 -8.17 -8.48
C CYS A 165 -9.28 -7.39 -9.74
N MET A 166 -10.26 -6.70 -10.33
CA MET A 166 -10.07 -5.96 -11.58
C MET A 166 -9.61 -4.54 -11.32
N PHE A 167 -8.49 -4.16 -11.91
CA PHE A 167 -7.91 -2.83 -11.86
C PHE A 167 -7.80 -2.24 -13.27
N LEU A 168 -8.58 -1.20 -13.59
CA LEU A 168 -8.61 -0.58 -14.91
C LEU A 168 -7.30 0.17 -15.21
N THR A 169 -6.80 0.02 -16.44
CA THR A 169 -5.63 0.75 -16.96
C THR A 169 -6.00 1.85 -17.94
N LYS A 170 -7.26 1.94 -18.37
CA LYS A 170 -7.78 2.95 -19.29
C LYS A 170 -9.32 2.96 -19.34
N THR A 171 -9.96 4.07 -19.02
CA THR A 171 -11.24 4.50 -19.62
C THR A 171 -11.02 5.75 -20.46
N ASP A 172 -11.82 5.88 -21.53
CA ASP A 172 -11.77 6.95 -22.54
C ASP A 172 -12.19 8.35 -22.03
N LEU A 173 -12.25 8.53 -20.71
CA LEU A 173 -12.46 9.80 -20.04
C LEU A 173 -11.22 10.06 -19.17
N GLU A 174 -10.29 10.81 -19.75
CA GLU A 174 -9.19 11.55 -19.11
C GLU A 174 -8.39 10.84 -17.99
N ASN A 175 -7.23 10.32 -18.39
CA ASN A 175 -6.06 9.93 -17.59
C ASN A 175 -6.15 8.64 -16.75
N TRP A 176 -5.56 7.57 -17.29
CA TRP A 176 -5.13 6.39 -16.53
C TRP A 176 -3.62 6.22 -16.72
N GLU A 177 -2.88 6.86 -15.84
CA GLU A 177 -1.42 6.74 -15.83
C GLU A 177 -1.04 5.41 -15.18
N LYS A 178 -0.20 4.69 -15.94
CA LYS A 178 0.49 3.45 -15.60
C LYS A 178 0.63 3.22 -14.09
N VAL A 179 0.07 2.10 -13.63
CA VAL A 179 0.81 1.00 -13.00
C VAL A 179 2.25 1.38 -12.62
N LEU A 180 2.55 1.49 -11.34
CA LEU A 180 3.90 1.80 -10.88
C LEU A 180 4.79 0.58 -11.11
N SER A 181 5.54 0.56 -12.22
CA SER A 181 6.62 -0.42 -12.42
C SER A 181 7.85 0.07 -11.64
N ILE A 182 8.01 -0.42 -10.41
CA ILE A 182 9.26 -0.31 -9.66
C ILE A 182 9.49 -1.63 -8.96
N LEU A 183 10.22 -2.52 -9.63
CA LEU A 183 11.52 -3.06 -9.22
C LEU A 183 12.29 -3.46 -10.49
#